data_AF-A0A7V1E7R5-F1
#
_entry.id   AF-A0A7V1E7R5-F1
#
_cell.length_a   1.000
_cell.length_b   1.000
_cell.length_c   1.000
_cell.angle_alpha   90.00
_cell.angle_beta   90.00
_cell.angle_gamma   90.00
#
_symmetry.space_group_name_H-M   'P 1'
#
loop_
_entity.id
_entity.type
_entity.pdbx_description
1 polymer ?
#
loop_
_entity_poly.entity_id
_entity_poly.type
_entity_poly.pdbx_seq_one_letter_code
_entity_poly.pdbx_strand_id
1 'polypeptide(L)' 'MEKAGIAMAAALAVGIAGFGTAWAQSRIGSAGAGAIAERPESGVLIIVLEALPETIILFGFVIAIQILGLVD' A
#
# COMPACT_ATOMS: atom_id res chain seq x y z
N MET A 1 22.64 5.25 18.78
CA MET A 1 21.96 4.01 18.37
C MET A 1 20.45 4.14 18.40
N GLU A 2 19.88 4.87 19.36
CA GLU A 2 18.44 5.11 19.49
C GLU A 2 17.77 5.68 18.22
N LYS A 3 18.31 6.79 17.67
CA LYS A 3 17.76 7.41 16.44
C LYS A 3 17.81 6.50 15.20
N ALA A 4 18.84 5.66 15.09
CA ALA A 4 18.99 4.73 13.96
C ALA A 4 17.97 3.58 14.06
N GLY A 5 17.70 3.06 15.26
CA GLY A 5 16.67 2.06 15.49
C GLY A 5 15.27 2.58 15.16
N ILE A 6 14.97 3.83 15.54
CA ILE A 6 13.66 4.44 15.26
C ILE A 6 13.47 4.70 13.77
N ALA A 7 14.50 5.19 13.07
CA ALA A 7 14.46 5.34 11.61
C ALA A 7 14.25 3.98 10.90
N MET A 8 14.89 2.92 11.39
CA MET A 8 14.69 1.57 10.85
C MET A 8 13.27 1.06 11.08
N ALA A 9 12.69 1.31 12.26
CA ALA A 9 11.31 0.93 12.55
C ALA A 9 10.31 1.66 11.63
N ALA A 10 10.51 2.95 11.38
CA ALA A 10 9.70 3.71 10.43
C ALA A 10 9.84 3.18 8.99
N ALA A 11 11.06 2.86 8.56
CA ALA A 11 11.31 2.27 7.24
C ALA A 11 10.65 0.89 7.08
N LEU A 12 10.68 0.06 8.11
CA LEU A 12 10.02 -1.25 8.10
C LEU A 12 8.49 -1.11 8.06
N ALA A 13 7.92 -0.16 8.83
CA ALA A 13 6.48 0.07 8.86
C ALA A 13 5.93 0.42 7.46
N VAL A 14 6.56 1.37 6.76
CA VAL A 14 6.13 1.76 5.41
C VAL A 14 6.52 0.71 4.36
N GLY A 15 7.70 0.08 4.51
CA GLY A 15 8.23 -0.89 3.54
C GLY A 15 7.40 -2.17 3.47
N ILE A 16 7.03 -2.74 4.63
CA ILE A 16 6.21 -3.96 4.69
C ILE A 16 4.79 -3.68 4.19
N ALA A 17 4.21 -2.53 4.59
CA ALA A 17 2.89 -2.12 4.12
C ALA A 17 2.88 -1.89 2.60
N GLY A 18 3.94 -1.28 2.06
CA GLY A 18 4.09 -1.03 0.63
C GLY A 18 4.23 -2.33 -0.15
N PHE A 19 4.99 -3.29 0.37
CA PHE A 19 5.11 -4.62 -0.23
C PHE A 19 3.76 -5.36 -0.27
N GLY A 20 3.00 -5.33 0.83
CA GLY A 20 1.66 -5.93 0.90
C GLY A 20 0.69 -5.28 -0.10
N THR A 21 0.72 -3.95 -0.22
CA THR A 21 -0.08 -3.18 -1.18
C THR A 21 0.25 -3.58 -2.61
N ALA A 22 1.54 -3.56 -2.98
CA ALA A 22 2.00 -3.93 -4.31
C ALA A 22 1.61 -5.38 -4.66
N TRP A 23 1.73 -6.31 -3.71
CA TRP A 23 1.32 -7.69 -3.93
C TRP A 23 -0.17 -7.81 -4.24
N ALA A 24 -1.04 -7.15 -3.45
CA ALA A 24 -2.48 -7.15 -3.70
C ALA A 24 -2.83 -6.51 -5.05
N GLN A 25 -2.28 -5.32 -5.33
CA GLN A 25 -2.54 -4.60 -6.58
C GLN A 25 -2.05 -5.35 -7.81
N SER A 26 -0.89 -6.02 -7.75
CA SER A 26 -0.40 -6.85 -8.88
C SER A 26 -1.40 -7.93 -9.31
N ARG A 27 -2.15 -8.49 -8.36
CA ARG A 27 -3.16 -9.53 -8.62
C ARG A 27 -4.48 -8.92 -9.10
N ILE A 28 -4.89 -7.80 -8.49
CA ILE A 28 -6.13 -7.10 -8.88
C ILE A 28 -5.98 -6.49 -10.28
N GLY A 29 -4.89 -5.79 -10.56
CA GLY A 29 -4.63 -5.18 -11.86
C GLY A 29 -4.50 -6.19 -12.99
N SER A 30 -3.79 -7.32 -12.77
CA SER A 30 -3.67 -8.37 -13.78
C SER A 30 -5.01 -9.06 -14.11
N ALA A 31 -5.82 -9.38 -13.09
CA ALA A 31 -7.16 -9.91 -13.30
C ALA A 31 -8.10 -8.85 -13.91
N GLY A 32 -7.97 -7.60 -13.47
CA GLY A 32 -8.78 -6.46 -13.90
C GLY A 32 -8.56 -6.10 -15.36
N ALA A 33 -7.33 -6.16 -15.85
CA ALA A 33 -7.03 -5.94 -17.26
C ALA A 33 -7.76 -6.95 -18.17
N GLY A 34 -7.83 -8.22 -17.76
CA GLY A 34 -8.61 -9.24 -18.47
C GLY A 34 -10.13 -8.97 -18.40
N ALA A 35 -10.63 -8.62 -17.21
CA ALA A 35 -12.05 -8.29 -17.02
C ALA A 35 -12.49 -7.08 -17.86
N ILE A 36 -11.66 -6.04 -17.95
CA ILE A 36 -11.91 -4.84 -18.76
C ILE A 36 -11.87 -5.18 -20.25
N ALA A 37 -10.99 -6.08 -20.69
CA ALA A 37 -10.92 -6.52 -22.08
C ALA A 37 -12.19 -7.26 -22.53
N GLU A 38 -12.81 -8.04 -21.65
CA GLU A 38 -14.10 -8.70 -21.93
C GLU A 38 -15.31 -7.78 -21.74
N ARG A 39 -15.29 -6.97 -20.67
CA ARG A 39 -16.39 -6.09 -20.23
C ARG A 39 -15.85 -4.70 -19.88
N PRO A 40 -15.77 -3.77 -20.83
CA PRO A 40 -15.20 -2.43 -20.61
C PRO A 40 -15.87 -1.66 -19.46
N GLU A 41 -17.16 -1.89 -19.23
CA GLU A 41 -17.95 -1.30 -18.14
C GLU A 41 -17.46 -1.71 -16.74
N SER A 42 -16.69 -2.80 -16.62
CA SER A 42 -16.12 -3.25 -15.34
C SER A 42 -14.97 -2.36 -14.83
N GLY A 43 -14.45 -1.46 -15.66
CA GLY A 43 -13.27 -0.64 -15.31
C GLY A 43 -13.45 0.18 -14.03
N VAL A 44 -14.63 0.75 -13.80
CA VAL A 44 -14.93 1.51 -12.57
C VAL A 44 -14.83 0.61 -11.34
N LEU A 45 -15.37 -0.61 -11.42
CA LEU A 45 -15.30 -1.57 -10.32
C LEU A 45 -13.85 -2.01 -10.06
N ILE A 46 -13.06 -2.27 -11.11
CA ILE A 46 -11.65 -2.62 -10.98
C ILE A 46 -10.86 -1.50 -10.28
N ILE A 47 -11.09 -0.23 -10.65
CA ILE A 47 -10.45 0.92 -9.98
C ILE A 47 -10.79 0.94 -8.49
N VAL A 48 -12.05 0.71 -8.13
CA VAL A 48 -12.46 0.64 -6.71
C VAL A 48 -11.75 -0.51 -5.99
N LEU A 49 -11.66 -1.69 -6.61
CA LEU A 49 -10.96 -2.84 -6.04
C LEU A 49 -9.46 -2.57 -5.86
N GLU A 50 -8.82 -1.85 -6.79
CA GLU A 50 -7.41 -1.51 -6.73
C GLU A 50 -7.11 -0.41 -5.69
N ALA A 51 -8.10 0.43 -5.37
CA ALA A 51 -8.01 1.42 -4.29
C ALA A 51 -8.12 0.80 -2.88
N LEU A 52 -8.76 -0.36 -2.72
CA LEU A 52 -8.87 -1.04 -1.41
C LEU A 52 -7.49 -1.34 -0.78
N PRO A 53 -6.54 -2.00 -1.46
CA PRO A 53 -5.22 -2.26 -0.89
C PRO A 53 -4.38 -1.00 -0.69
N GLU A 54 -4.68 0.13 -1.36
CA GLU A 54 -3.98 1.41 -1.14
C GLU A 54 -4.12 1.89 0.33
N THR A 55 -5.19 1.47 1.02
CA THR A 55 -5.35 1.76 2.46
C THR A 55 -4.24 1.15 3.32
N ILE A 56 -3.66 0.01 2.90
CA ILE A 56 -2.60 -0.69 3.64
C ILE A 56 -1.34 0.18 3.70
N ILE A 57 -0.87 0.70 2.55
CA ILE A 57 0.31 1.58 2.50
C ILE A 57 0.04 2.92 3.17
N LEU A 58 -1.18 3.46 3.05
CA LEU A 58 -1.55 4.70 3.76
C LEU A 58 -1.44 4.53 5.27
N PHE A 59 -1.90 3.42 5.84
CA PHE A 59 -1.71 3.16 7.27
C PHE A 59 -0.24 2.97 7.65
N GLY A 60 0.54 2.23 6.85
CA GLY A 60 1.98 2.08 7.08
C GLY A 60 2.73 3.42 7.05
N PHE A 61 2.33 4.31 6.14
CA PHE A 61 2.88 5.66 6.01
C PHE A 61 2.54 6.55 7.21
N VAL A 62 1.28 6.55 7.66
CA VAL A 62 0.86 7.29 8.87
C VAL A 62 1.65 6.80 10.09
N ILE A 63 1.79 5.49 10.27
CA ILE A 63 2.56 4.92 11.37
C ILE A 63 4.04 5.30 11.28
N ALA A 64 4.65 5.27 10.09
CA ALA A 64 6.03 5.71 9.92
C ALA A 64 6.24 7.17 10.34
N ILE A 65 5.31 8.07 9.99
CA ILE A 65 5.33 9.47 10.44
C ILE A 65 5.20 9.57 11.96
N GLN A 66 4.29 8.81 12.58
CA GLN A 66 4.14 8.81 14.04
C GLN A 66 5.42 8.32 14.72
N ILE A 67 6.05 7.25 14.22
CA ILE A 67 7.33 6.73 14.74
C ILE A 67 8.43 7.80 14.67
N LEU A 68 8.51 8.55 13.57
CA LEU A 68 9.50 9.62 13.41
C LEU A 68 9.18 10.85 14.28
N GLY A 69 7.90 11.21 14.43
CA GLY A 69 7.46 12.32 15.28
C GLY A 69 7.51 12.02 16.78
N LEU A 70 7.69 10.76 17.18
CA LEU A 70 8.00 10.35 18.55
C LEU A 70 9.49 10.57 18.91
N VAL A 71 10.33 11.01 17.96
CA VAL A 71 11.74 11.36 18.16
C VAL A 71 11.86 12.86 18.33
N ASP A 72 11.44 13.38 19.47
CA ASP A 72 11.84 14.70 19.94
C ASP A 72 13.16 14.61 20.73
#